data_AF-A0A224X275-F1
#
_entry.id   AF-A0A224X275-F1
#
_cell.length_a   1.000
_cell.length_b   1.000
_cell.length_c   1.000
_cell.angle_alpha   90.00
_cell.angle_beta   90.00
_cell.angle_gamma   90.00
#
_symmetry.space_group_name_H-M   'P 1'
#
loop_
_entity.id
_entity.type
_entity.pdbx_description
1 polymer ?
#
loop_
_entity_poly.entity_id
_entity_poly.type
_entity_poly.pdbx_seq_one_letter_code
_entity_poly.pdbx_strand_id
1 'polypeptide(L)'
;MEDKRRQRALLEENYDDDKRKLNRQKEAIFEKENEFKRERSRLMERVYSIIPQSAHELHILDNRLYKLHDEFLTETKRAHRKLEDEERELNSNFNTALNNLI
;
A
#
# COMPACT_ATOMS: atom_id res chain seq x y z
N MET A 1 -35.19 0.85 -22.17
CA MET A 1 -34.26 -0.30 -22.31
C MET A 1 -32.86 0.15 -22.74
N GLU A 2 -32.72 0.98 -23.77
CA GLU A 2 -31.41 1.44 -24.25
C GLU A 2 -30.70 2.38 -23.26
N ASP A 3 -31.46 3.24 -22.57
CA ASP A 3 -30.92 4.17 -21.57
C ASP A 3 -30.33 3.45 -20.34
N LYS A 4 -31.05 2.46 -19.79
CA LYS A 4 -30.53 1.59 -18.72
C LYS A 4 -29.25 0.82 -19.13
N ARG A 5 -29.15 0.40 -20.41
CA ARG A 5 -27.94 -0.27 -20.92
C ARG A 5 -26.74 0.68 -20.97
N ARG A 6 -26.95 1.93 -21.41
CA ARG A 6 -25.90 2.97 -21.42
C ARG A 6 -25.46 3.32 -20.00
N GLN A 7 -26.41 3.50 -19.08
CA GLN A 7 -26.12 3.76 -17.67
C GLN A 7 -25.32 2.63 -17.02
N ARG A 8 -25.65 1.37 -17.34
CA ARG A 8 -24.89 0.21 -16.87
C ARG A 8 -23.46 0.18 -17.41
N ALA A 9 -23.27 0.43 -18.71
CA ALA A 9 -21.93 0.45 -19.30
C ALA A 9 -21.03 1.52 -18.66
N LEU A 10 -21.57 2.72 -18.41
CA LEU A 10 -20.85 3.79 -17.71
C LEU A 10 -20.53 3.42 -16.26
N LEU A 11 -21.46 2.74 -15.57
CA LEU A 11 -21.25 2.27 -14.20
C LEU A 11 -20.12 1.22 -14.13
N GLU A 12 -20.10 0.27 -15.05
CA GLU A 12 -19.04 -0.75 -15.16
C GLU A 12 -17.68 -0.12 -15.48
N GLU A 13 -17.62 0.84 -16.41
CA GLU A 13 -16.39 1.56 -16.76
C GLU A 13 -15.81 2.34 -15.56
N ASN A 14 -16.65 3.09 -14.85
CA ASN A 14 -16.22 3.84 -13.67
C ASN A 14 -15.72 2.92 -12.55
N TYR A 15 -16.40 1.80 -12.33
CA TYR A 15 -15.98 0.80 -11.34
C TYR A 15 -14.61 0.20 -11.68
N ASP A 16 -14.38 -0.13 -12.96
CA ASP A 16 -13.10 -0.66 -13.42
C ASP A 16 -11.98 0.37 -13.30
N ASP A 17 -12.26 1.66 -13.55
CA ASP A 17 -11.33 2.77 -13.34
C ASP A 17 -10.94 2.92 -11.87
N ASP A 18 -11.91 2.95 -10.97
CA ASP A 18 -11.67 3.08 -9.53
C ASP A 18 -10.89 1.88 -8.99
N LYS A 19 -11.20 0.66 -9.45
CA LYS A 19 -10.45 -0.55 -9.10
C LYS A 19 -9.01 -0.51 -9.59
N ARG A 20 -8.77 -0.03 -10.82
CA ARG A 20 -7.41 0.19 -11.35
C ARG A 20 -6.64 1.20 -10.50
N LYS A 21 -7.29 2.28 -10.08
CA LYS A 21 -6.67 3.30 -9.22
C LYS A 21 -6.29 2.74 -7.84
N LEU A 22 -7.19 2.00 -7.20
CA LEU A 22 -6.93 1.34 -5.92
C LEU A 22 -5.76 0.35 -6.01
N ASN A 23 -5.71 -0.46 -7.08
CA ASN A 23 -4.61 -1.40 -7.28
C ASN A 23 -3.26 -0.69 -7.44
N ARG A 24 -3.20 0.39 -8.22
CA ARG A 24 -1.97 1.20 -8.35
C ARG A 24 -1.52 1.79 -7.01
N GLN A 25 -2.45 2.20 -6.14
CA GLN A 25 -2.11 2.69 -4.81
C GLN A 25 -1.53 1.58 -3.93
N LYS A 26 -2.12 0.37 -3.97
CA LYS A 26 -1.58 -0.80 -3.25
C LYS A 26 -0.17 -1.17 -3.73
N GLU A 27 0.05 -1.18 -5.04
CA GLU A 27 1.36 -1.44 -5.64
C GLU A 27 2.40 -0.40 -5.22
N ALA A 28 2.06 0.90 -5.28
CA ALA A 28 2.97 1.97 -4.88
C ALA A 28 3.40 1.88 -3.41
N ILE A 29 2.48 1.51 -2.51
CA ILE A 29 2.79 1.27 -1.09
C ILE A 29 3.77 0.09 -0.95
N PHE A 30 3.53 -1.00 -1.66
CA PHE A 30 4.40 -2.18 -1.64
C PHE A 30 5.81 -1.88 -2.18
N GLU A 31 5.90 -1.09 -3.25
CA GLU A 31 7.19 -0.64 -3.80
C GLU A 31 7.97 0.20 -2.78
N LYS A 32 7.30 1.12 -2.08
CA LYS A 32 7.91 1.94 -1.03
C LYS A 32 8.41 1.11 0.15
N GLU A 33 7.67 0.07 0.54
CA GLU A 33 8.13 -0.86 1.57
C GLU A 33 9.40 -1.60 1.16
N ASN A 34 9.45 -2.07 -0.08
CA ASN A 34 10.63 -2.77 -0.62
C ASN A 34 11.82 -1.82 -0.81
N GLU A 35 11.59 -0.58 -1.24
CA GLU A 35 12.61 0.46 -1.32
C GLU A 35 13.24 0.72 0.05
N PHE A 36 12.42 0.97 1.08
CA PHE A 36 12.90 1.21 2.44
C PHE A 36 13.72 0.02 2.98
N LYS A 37 13.26 -1.23 2.78
CA LYS A 37 14.02 -2.42 3.17
C LYS A 37 15.40 -2.47 2.51
N ARG A 38 15.48 -2.19 1.20
CA ARG A 38 16.75 -2.18 0.45
C ARG A 38 17.69 -1.08 0.94
N GLU A 39 17.18 0.12 1.16
CA GLU A 39 17.98 1.24 1.67
C GLU A 39 18.53 0.97 3.06
N ARG A 40 17.71 0.42 3.97
CA ARG A 40 18.16 0.02 5.30
C ARG A 40 19.29 -1.02 5.23
N SER A 41 19.14 -2.05 4.40
CA SER A 41 20.18 -3.07 4.23
C SER A 41 21.49 -2.48 3.71
N ARG A 42 21.43 -1.60 2.70
CA ARG A 42 22.63 -0.91 2.16
C ARG A 42 23.30 -0.01 3.19
N LEU A 43 22.51 0.70 3.99
CA LEU A 43 23.04 1.54 5.07
C LEU A 43 23.79 0.69 6.09
N MET A 44 23.19 -0.42 6.53
CA MET A 44 23.81 -1.31 7.49
C MET A 44 25.10 -1.94 6.96
N GLU A 45 25.12 -2.37 5.70
CA GLU A 45 26.33 -2.88 5.05
C GLU A 45 27.48 -1.86 5.08
N ARG A 46 27.20 -0.60 4.74
CA ARG A 46 28.20 0.49 4.81
C ARG A 46 28.67 0.73 6.23
N VAL A 47 27.75 0.75 7.19
CA VAL A 47 28.05 0.97 8.61
C VAL A 47 28.97 -0.14 9.14
N TYR A 48 28.69 -1.41 8.84
CA TYR A 48 29.54 -2.54 9.21
C TYR A 48 30.93 -2.50 8.54
N SER A 49 31.05 -1.91 7.35
CA SER A 49 32.34 -1.79 6.66
C SER A 49 33.29 -0.73 7.27
N ILE A 50 32.76 0.22 8.05
CA ILE A 50 33.51 1.37 8.59
C ILE A 50 33.75 1.25 10.09
N ILE A 51 32.81 0.66 10.84
CA ILE A 51 32.87 0.61 12.30
C ILE A 51 33.09 -0.84 12.77
N PRO A 52 34.01 -1.09 13.72
CA PRO A 52 34.18 -2.41 14.31
C PRO A 52 32.87 -2.93 14.92
N GLN A 53 32.53 -4.19 14.65
CA GLN A 53 31.26 -4.82 15.06
C GLN A 53 31.00 -4.79 16.58
N SER A 54 32.02 -4.53 17.41
CA SER A 54 31.94 -4.45 18.87
C SER A 54 31.54 -3.07 19.41
N ALA A 55 31.33 -2.06 18.56
CA ALA A 55 30.99 -0.71 19.02
C ALA A 55 29.55 -0.65 19.56
N HIS A 56 29.40 -0.24 20.83
CA HIS A 56 28.09 -0.03 21.48
C HIS A 56 27.17 0.92 20.68
N GLU A 57 27.76 1.92 20.03
CA GLU A 57 27.06 2.90 19.19
C GLU A 57 26.40 2.26 17.95
N LEU A 58 27.02 1.21 17.40
CA LEU A 58 26.50 0.45 16.27
C LEU A 58 25.21 -0.29 16.65
N HIS A 59 25.19 -0.90 17.84
CA HIS A 59 24.03 -1.59 18.38
C HIS A 59 22.88 -0.62 18.67
N ILE A 60 23.18 0.60 19.12
CA ILE A 60 22.17 1.66 19.29
C ILE A 60 21.58 2.07 17.94
N LEU A 61 22.43 2.26 16.92
CA LEU A 61 21.99 2.65 15.57
C LEU A 61 21.11 1.57 14.94
N ASP A 62 21.53 0.30 15.01
CA ASP A 62 20.77 -0.83 14.47
C ASP A 62 19.39 -0.95 15.13
N ASN A 63 19.32 -0.85 16.46
CA ASN A 63 18.04 -0.85 17.18
C ASN A 63 17.13 0.33 16.80
N ARG A 64 17.69 1.51 16.55
CA ARG A 64 16.91 2.68 16.09
C ARG A 64 16.37 2.46 14.68
N LEU A 65 17.19 1.94 13.77
CA LEU A 65 16.78 1.61 12.40
C LEU A 65 15.73 0.49 12.37
N TYR A 66 15.85 -0.49 13.26
CA TYR A 66 14.85 -1.53 13.44
C TYR A 66 13.50 -0.95 13.90
N LYS A 67 13.49 -0.07 14.91
CA LYS A 67 12.27 0.60 15.38
C LYS A 67 11.62 1.45 14.28
N LEU A 68 12.43 2.23 13.55
CA LEU A 68 11.93 3.04 12.43
C LEU A 68 11.30 2.17 11.33
N HIS A 69 11.91 1.02 11.03
CA HIS A 69 11.33 0.06 10.10
C HIS A 69 9.99 -0.51 10.59
N ASP A 70 9.87 -0.82 11.88
CA ASP A 70 8.64 -1.35 12.46
C ASP A 70 7.49 -0.32 12.47
N GLU A 71 7.81 0.94 12.78
CA GLU A 71 6.88 2.08 12.67
C GLU A 71 6.42 2.26 11.22
N PHE A 72 7.36 2.24 10.26
CA PHE A 72 7.03 2.31 8.84
C PHE A 72 6.13 1.16 8.39
N LEU A 73 6.43 -0.08 8.80
CA LEU A 73 5.60 -1.25 8.50
C LEU A 73 4.20 -1.13 9.10
N THR A 74 4.09 -0.57 10.30
CA THR A 74 2.80 -0.36 10.97
C THR A 74 1.93 0.63 10.19
N GLU A 75 2.49 1.75 9.76
CA GLU A 75 1.77 2.73 8.94
C GLU A 75 1.41 2.16 7.57
N THR A 76 2.30 1.40 6.95
CA THR A 76 2.06 0.68 5.68
C THR A 76 0.86 -0.27 5.83
N LYS A 77 0.80 -1.06 6.91
CA LYS A 77 -0.34 -1.96 7.19
C LYS A 77 -1.64 -1.17 7.42
N ARG A 78 -1.58 -0.03 8.11
CA ARG A 78 -2.75 0.85 8.31
C ARG A 78 -3.26 1.38 6.96
N ALA A 79 -2.37 1.85 6.10
CA ALA A 79 -2.73 2.32 4.76
C ALA A 79 -3.34 1.19 3.92
N HIS A 80 -2.77 -0.02 3.97
CA HIS A 80 -3.31 -1.17 3.24
C HIS A 80 -4.73 -1.51 3.70
N ARG A 81 -5.00 -1.54 5.01
CA ARG A 81 -6.35 -1.78 5.54
C ARG A 81 -7.36 -0.74 5.08
N LYS A 82 -6.98 0.54 5.05
CA LYS A 82 -7.86 1.60 4.52
C LYS A 82 -8.22 1.36 3.06
N LEU A 83 -7.25 0.96 2.23
CA LEU A 83 -7.51 0.61 0.83
C LEU A 83 -8.39 -0.63 0.68
N GLU A 84 -8.27 -1.62 1.56
CA GLU A 84 -9.18 -2.78 1.60
C GLU A 84 -10.61 -2.38 1.97
N ASP A 85 -10.77 -1.47 2.94
CA ASP A 85 -12.08 -0.95 3.34
C ASP A 85 -12.71 -0.11 2.23
N GLU A 86 -11.93 0.74 1.56
CA GLU A 86 -12.36 1.50 0.36
C GLU A 86 -12.77 0.55 -0.79
N GLU A 87 -12.04 -0.53 -1.02
CA GLU A 87 -12.41 -1.54 -2.03
C GLU A 87 -13.74 -2.25 -1.68
N ARG A 88 -13.96 -2.57 -0.40
CA ARG A 88 -15.24 -3.15 0.05
C ARG A 88 -16.39 -2.19 -0.16
N GLU A 89 -16.20 -0.92 0.18
CA GLU A 89 -17.21 0.11 0.00
C GLU A 89 -17.53 0.31 -1.49
N LEU A 90 -16.50 0.40 -2.34
CA LEU A 90 -16.66 0.50 -3.79
C LEU A 90 -17.46 -0.68 -4.35
N ASN A 91 -17.13 -1.91 -3.96
CA ASN A 91 -17.86 -3.12 -4.36
C ASN A 91 -19.33 -3.08 -3.91
N SER A 92 -19.59 -2.65 -2.68
CA SER A 92 -20.95 -2.53 -2.14
C SER A 92 -21.78 -1.50 -2.91
N ASN A 93 -21.19 -0.33 -3.18
CA ASN A 93 -21.83 0.76 -3.90
C ASN A 93 -22.11 0.36 -5.36
N PHE A 94 -21.16 -0.30 -6.02
CA PHE A 94 -21.33 -0.82 -7.37
C PHE A 94 -22.48 -1.85 -7.44
N ASN A 95 -22.49 -2.84 -6.55
CA ASN A 95 -23.55 -3.86 -6.52
C ASN A 95 -24.93 -3.25 -6.26
N THR A 96 -25.01 -2.27 -5.36
CA THR A 96 -26.26 -1.55 -5.07
C THR A 96 -26.73 -0.77 -6.30
N ALA A 97 -25.85 -0.04 -6.96
CA ALA A 97 -26.17 0.70 -8.18
C ALA A 97 -26.58 -0.22 -9.32
N LEU A 98 -25.89 -1.35 -9.50
CA LEU A 98 -26.20 -2.36 -10.51
C LEU A 98 -27.59 -2.96 -10.29
N ASN A 99 -27.93 -3.32 -9.04
CA ASN A 99 -29.25 -3.86 -8.69
C ASN A 99 -30.39 -2.87 -9.00
N ASN A 100 -30.15 -1.57 -8.85
CA ASN A 100 -31.13 -0.53 -9.18
C ASN A 100 -31.32 -0.33 -10.70
N LEU A 101 -30.37 -0.81 -11.51
CA LEU A 101 -30.39 -0.72 -12.97
C LEU A 101 -30.95 -1.98 -13.66
N ILE A 102 -31.07 -3.10 -12.93
CA ILE A 102 -31.79 -4.32 -13.37
C ILE A 102 -33.30 -4.02 -13.46
#